data_AF-A0A941E4I1-F1
#
_entry.id   AF-A0A941E4I1-F1
#
_cell.length_a   1.000
_cell.length_b   1.000
_cell.length_c   1.000
_cell.angle_alpha   90.00
_cell.angle_beta   90.00
_cell.angle_gamma   90.00
#
_symmetry.space_group_name_H-M   'P 1'
#
loop_
_entity.id
_entity.type
_entity.pdbx_description
1 polymer ?
#
loop_
_entity_poly.entity_id
_entity_poly.type
_entity_poly.pdbx_seq_one_letter_code
_entity_poly.pdbx_strand_id
1 'polypeptide(L)'
;MPSTSGNSESTGESRPSSVVVCGPVGRDLVLLVAEVPDAGTSAAVRERREVLGGKGANQAVAFARLETDVALVGAVGDDDAGADVLARARADGIDVSCVARRAAASSSTAHPGTSTARSFWGWPTSCARMRMRPNC
;
A
#
# COMPACT_ATOMS: atom_id res chain seq x y z
N MET A 1 19.13 -54.49 -12.82
CA MET A 1 19.41 -53.13 -12.33
C MET A 1 18.15 -52.30 -12.49
N PRO A 2 17.53 -51.77 -11.43
CA PRO A 2 16.52 -50.74 -11.60
C PRO A 2 17.21 -49.37 -11.62
N SER A 3 16.98 -48.62 -12.70
CA SER A 3 17.33 -47.20 -12.82
C SER A 3 16.29 -46.38 -12.06
N THR A 4 16.66 -45.82 -10.92
CA THR A 4 15.83 -44.83 -10.22
C THR A 4 16.10 -43.47 -10.85
N SER A 5 15.16 -42.99 -11.66
CA SER A 5 15.07 -41.58 -12.06
C SER A 5 14.80 -40.75 -10.82
N GLY A 6 15.79 -39.98 -10.37
CA GLY A 6 15.62 -38.98 -9.34
C GLY A 6 14.77 -37.83 -9.88
N ASN A 7 13.54 -37.70 -9.38
CA ASN A 7 12.77 -36.48 -9.54
C ASN A 7 13.41 -35.41 -8.66
N SER A 8 14.05 -34.41 -9.29
CA SER A 8 14.43 -33.17 -8.63
C SER A 8 13.20 -32.29 -8.51
N GLU A 9 12.42 -32.49 -7.46
CA GLU A 9 11.43 -31.51 -7.02
C GLU A 9 12.19 -30.31 -6.43
N SER A 10 12.38 -29.27 -7.24
CA SER A 10 12.83 -27.97 -6.75
C SER A 10 11.66 -27.30 -6.04
N THR A 11 11.38 -27.67 -4.80
CA THR A 11 10.64 -26.78 -3.90
C THR A 11 11.49 -25.53 -3.75
N GLY A 12 11.04 -24.42 -4.33
CA GLY A 12 11.69 -23.13 -4.21
C GLY A 12 11.72 -22.70 -2.75
N GLU A 13 12.78 -23.06 -2.04
CA GLU A 13 13.03 -22.62 -0.67
C GLU A 13 13.30 -21.11 -0.75
N SER A 14 12.29 -20.29 -0.45
CA SER A 14 12.49 -18.85 -0.33
C SER A 14 13.46 -18.64 0.83
N ARG A 15 14.61 -18.01 0.55
CA ARG A 15 15.52 -17.60 1.62
C ARG A 15 14.73 -16.74 2.62
N PRO A 16 14.83 -17.02 3.93
CA PRO A 16 14.07 -16.26 4.92
C PRO A 16 14.49 -14.79 4.83
N SER A 17 13.51 -13.89 4.73
CA SER A 17 13.79 -12.45 4.80
C SER A 17 14.43 -12.13 6.15
N SER A 18 15.46 -11.30 6.13
CA SER A 18 16.18 -10.89 7.35
C SER A 18 15.29 -10.07 8.29
N VAL A 19 14.30 -9.36 7.74
CA VAL A 19 13.35 -8.54 8.50
C VAL A 19 11.92 -8.82 8.03
N VAL A 20 10.99 -8.90 8.98
CA VAL A 20 9.55 -8.96 8.70
C VAL A 20 8.88 -7.73 9.31
N VAL A 21 8.19 -6.96 8.47
CA VAL A 21 7.41 -5.80 8.90
C VAL A 21 5.93 -6.16 8.86
N CYS A 22 5.26 -6.08 10.01
CA CYS A 22 3.82 -6.28 10.10
C CYS A 22 3.12 -4.93 10.29
N GLY A 23 2.18 -4.60 9.41
CA GLY A 23 1.46 -3.35 9.59
C GLY A 23 0.57 -2.91 8.42
N PRO A 24 -0.02 -1.71 8.55
CA PRO A 24 -0.88 -1.16 7.51
C PRO A 24 -0.05 -0.87 6.26
N VAL A 25 -0.58 -1.34 5.13
CA VAL A 25 -0.11 -1.09 3.78
C VAL A 25 -1.26 -0.46 3.00
N GLY A 26 -0.95 0.51 2.16
CA GLY A 26 -1.96 1.20 1.40
C GLY A 26 -1.34 2.14 0.40
N ARG A 27 -2.15 3.09 -0.03
CA ARG A 27 -1.84 4.02 -1.09
C ARG A 27 -2.02 5.43 -0.57
N ASP A 28 -0.97 6.23 -0.67
CA ASP A 28 -1.04 7.64 -0.34
C ASP A 28 -1.24 8.46 -1.61
N LEU A 29 -2.07 9.50 -1.50
CA LEU A 29 -2.42 10.39 -2.60
C LEU A 29 -1.79 11.75 -2.35
N VAL A 30 -0.83 12.12 -3.20
CA VAL A 30 -0.16 13.42 -3.16
C VAL A 30 -0.77 14.28 -4.27
N LEU A 31 -1.38 15.39 -3.87
CA LEU A 31 -1.98 16.36 -4.79
C LEU A 31 -1.16 17.63 -4.77
N LEU A 32 -0.65 18.02 -5.94
CA LEU A 32 -0.03 19.32 -6.13
C LEU A 32 -1.11 20.33 -6.51
N VAL A 33 -1.27 21.37 -5.68
CA VAL A 33 -2.17 22.50 -5.90
C VAL A 33 -1.37 23.79 -5.88
N ALA A 34 -1.88 24.84 -6.52
CA ALA A 34 -1.25 26.16 -6.47
C ALA A 34 -1.22 26.72 -5.04
N GLU A 35 -2.33 26.51 -4.34
CA GLU A 35 -2.57 26.94 -2.97
C GLU A 35 -3.55 25.96 -2.32
N VAL A 36 -3.37 25.71 -1.02
CA VAL A 36 -4.28 24.84 -0.26
C VAL A 36 -5.61 25.57 -0.11
N PRO A 37 -6.74 24.98 -0.54
CA PRO A 37 -8.03 25.67 -0.47
C PRO A 37 -8.47 25.90 0.97
N ASP A 38 -9.09 27.05 1.21
CA ASP A 38 -9.80 27.32 2.45
C ASP A 38 -10.94 26.32 2.68
N ALA A 39 -11.35 26.19 3.94
CA ALA A 39 -12.44 25.32 4.33
C ALA A 39 -13.71 25.60 3.50
N GLY A 40 -14.22 24.57 2.82
CA GLY A 40 -15.43 24.65 2.00
C GLY A 40 -15.20 25.07 0.54
N THR A 41 -13.98 25.44 0.17
CA THR A 41 -13.62 25.76 -1.22
C THR A 41 -12.91 24.58 -1.91
N SER A 42 -12.77 24.64 -3.23
CA SER A 42 -12.09 23.62 -4.03
C SER A 42 -10.95 24.24 -4.84
N ALA A 43 -9.81 23.57 -4.91
CA ALA A 43 -8.67 23.96 -5.74
C ALA A 43 -8.51 23.02 -6.93
N ALA A 44 -8.05 23.56 -8.07
CA ALA A 44 -7.65 22.75 -9.21
C ALA A 44 -6.34 22.01 -8.89
N VAL A 45 -6.36 20.69 -9.08
CA VAL A 45 -5.17 19.83 -8.93
C VAL A 45 -4.31 19.98 -10.16
N ARG A 46 -3.07 20.45 -9.98
CA ARG A 46 -2.06 20.54 -11.04
C ARG A 46 -1.45 19.18 -11.34
N GLU A 47 -1.19 18.41 -10.30
CA GLU A 47 -0.61 17.08 -10.42
C GLU A 47 -1.18 16.14 -9.37
N ARG A 48 -1.39 14.89 -9.78
CA ARG A 48 -1.87 13.81 -8.91
C ARG A 48 -0.86 12.69 -8.94
N ARG A 49 -0.19 12.45 -7.81
CA ARG A 49 0.72 11.32 -7.62
C ARG A 49 0.14 10.35 -6.64
N GLU A 50 0.30 9.08 -6.97
CA GLU A 50 0.00 7.99 -6.07
C GLU A 50 1.34 7.44 -5.60
N VAL A 51 1.48 7.13 -4.31
CA VAL A 51 2.71 6.53 -3.76
C VAL A 51 2.34 5.39 -2.81
N LEU A 52 3.30 4.50 -2.57
CA LEU A 52 3.15 3.47 -1.55
C LEU A 52 3.03 4.17 -0.19
N GLY A 53 2.03 3.75 0.59
CA GLY A 53 1.67 4.39 1.86
C GLY A 53 1.40 3.38 2.97
N GLY A 54 1.24 3.90 4.17
CA GLY A 54 1.05 3.10 5.39
C GLY A 54 2.35 2.92 6.17
N LYS A 55 2.24 2.96 7.51
CA LYS A 55 3.41 2.90 8.40
C LYS A 55 4.24 1.65 8.19
N GLY A 56 3.59 0.50 7.99
CA GLY A 56 4.27 -0.77 7.74
C GLY A 56 5.01 -0.73 6.41
N ALA A 57 4.35 -0.26 5.36
CA ALA A 57 4.99 -0.11 4.05
C ALA A 57 6.18 0.87 4.09
N ASN A 58 6.05 2.02 4.74
CA ASN A 58 7.14 3.01 4.86
C ASN A 58 8.35 2.44 5.62
N GLN A 59 8.13 1.63 6.66
CA GLN A 59 9.21 0.93 7.36
C GLN A 59 9.87 -0.12 6.47
N ALA A 60 9.09 -0.91 5.73
CA ALA A 60 9.63 -1.90 4.80
C ALA A 60 10.47 -1.25 3.69
N VAL A 61 10.02 -0.12 3.14
CA VAL A 61 10.80 0.69 2.18
C VAL A 61 12.12 1.15 2.79
N ALA A 62 12.13 1.56 4.06
CA ALA A 62 13.36 1.96 4.73
C ALA A 62 14.37 0.80 4.84
N PHE A 63 13.92 -0.41 5.18
CA PHE A 63 14.78 -1.59 5.20
C PHE A 63 15.29 -2.00 3.82
N ALA A 64 14.41 -1.97 2.81
CA ALA A 64 14.80 -2.29 1.44
C ALA A 64 15.86 -1.31 0.89
N ARG A 65 15.77 -0.01 1.24
CA ARG A 65 16.78 1.00 0.91
C ARG A 65 18.12 0.80 1.64
N LEU A 66 18.11 0.07 2.74
CA LEU A 66 19.32 -0.37 3.45
C LEU A 66 19.81 -1.73 2.93
N GLU A 67 19.37 -2.15 1.76
CA GLU A 67 19.74 -3.41 1.10
C GLU A 67 19.46 -4.65 1.96
N THR A 68 18.44 -4.55 2.84
CA THR A 68 18.02 -5.64 3.71
C THR A 68 16.86 -6.40 3.11
N ASP A 69 16.96 -7.73 3.05
CA ASP A 69 15.85 -8.60 2.65
C ASP A 69 14.67 -8.43 3.62
N VAL A 70 13.56 -7.88 3.12
CA VAL A 70 12.40 -7.53 3.94
C VAL A 70 11.12 -8.12 3.37
N ALA A 71 10.33 -8.77 4.24
CA ALA A 71 8.97 -9.19 3.93
C ALA A 71 7.95 -8.29 4.63
N LEU A 72 6.84 -8.04 3.94
CA LEU A 72 5.70 -7.29 4.45
C LEU A 72 4.54 -8.22 4.75
N VAL A 73 4.01 -8.13 5.96
CA VAL A 73 2.78 -8.79 6.39
C VAL A 73 1.70 -7.73 6.58
N GLY A 74 0.60 -7.87 5.86
CA GLY A 74 -0.48 -6.90 5.87
C GLY A 74 -1.67 -7.36 5.05
N ALA A 75 -2.59 -6.44 4.76
CA ALA A 75 -3.71 -6.70 3.86
C ALA A 75 -3.99 -5.51 2.94
N VAL A 76 -4.33 -5.79 1.70
CA VAL A 76 -4.80 -4.84 0.69
C VAL A 76 -6.16 -5.25 0.15
N GLY A 77 -6.85 -4.32 -0.52
CA GLY A 77 -8.07 -4.62 -1.26
C GLY A 77 -7.80 -5.59 -2.43
N ASP A 78 -8.78 -6.41 -2.76
CA ASP A 78 -8.81 -7.16 -4.01
C ASP A 78 -9.42 -6.31 -5.13
N ASP A 79 -8.76 -5.18 -5.40
CA ASP A 79 -9.08 -4.22 -6.45
C ASP A 79 -7.79 -3.76 -7.15
N ASP A 80 -7.95 -2.96 -8.21
CA ASP A 80 -6.80 -2.42 -8.97
C ASP A 80 -5.89 -1.57 -8.08
N ALA A 81 -6.46 -0.84 -7.12
CA ALA A 81 -5.69 -0.05 -6.17
C ALA A 81 -4.79 -0.94 -5.28
N GLY A 82 -5.31 -2.07 -4.81
CA GLY A 82 -4.54 -3.06 -4.07
C GLY A 82 -3.48 -3.74 -4.93
N ALA A 83 -3.77 -4.03 -6.20
CA ALA A 83 -2.79 -4.56 -7.14
C ALA A 83 -1.63 -3.58 -7.38
N ASP A 84 -1.94 -2.29 -7.56
CA ASP A 84 -0.95 -1.23 -7.74
C ASP A 84 -0.05 -1.09 -6.50
N VAL A 85 -0.63 -1.11 -5.31
CA VAL A 85 0.11 -1.05 -4.04
C VAL A 85 1.11 -2.20 -3.94
N LEU A 86 0.70 -3.43 -4.26
CA LEU A 86 1.60 -4.59 -4.27
C LEU A 86 2.68 -4.47 -5.34
N ALA A 87 2.35 -3.98 -6.53
CA ALA A 87 3.31 -3.78 -7.60
C ALA A 87 4.40 -2.77 -7.20
N ARG A 88 4.03 -1.67 -6.54
CA ARG A 88 4.98 -0.66 -6.04
C ARG A 88 5.86 -1.20 -4.92
N ALA A 89 5.29 -1.93 -3.96
CA ALA A 89 6.09 -2.57 -2.91
C ALA A 89 7.12 -3.57 -3.48
N ARG A 90 6.75 -4.36 -4.50
CA ARG A 90 7.69 -5.24 -5.21
C ARG A 90 8.78 -4.46 -5.96
N ALA A 91 8.41 -3.34 -6.58
CA ALA A 91 9.37 -2.48 -7.27
C ALA A 91 10.39 -1.86 -6.30
N ASP A 92 9.99 -1.64 -5.04
CA ASP A 92 10.88 -1.22 -3.95
C ASP A 92 11.70 -2.38 -3.34
N GLY A 93 11.60 -3.61 -3.88
CA GLY A 93 12.36 -4.78 -3.42
C GLY A 93 11.80 -5.48 -2.19
N ILE A 94 10.53 -5.22 -1.83
CA ILE A 94 9.89 -5.80 -0.66
C ILE A 94 9.17 -7.10 -1.05
N ASP A 95 9.38 -8.18 -0.28
CA ASP A 95 8.59 -9.40 -0.43
C ASP A 95 7.16 -9.17 0.09
N VAL A 96 6.18 -9.40 -0.77
CA VAL A 96 4.75 -9.25 -0.48
C VAL A 96 3.99 -10.57 -0.52
N SER A 97 4.70 -11.71 -0.53
CA SER A 97 4.12 -13.06 -0.52
C SER A 97 3.14 -13.27 0.65
N CYS A 98 3.38 -12.60 1.78
CA CYS A 98 2.56 -12.66 3.00
C CYS A 98 1.51 -11.55 3.11
N VAL A 99 1.24 -10.77 2.04
CA VAL A 99 0.20 -9.74 2.04
C VAL A 99 -1.12 -10.33 1.55
N ALA A 100 -2.13 -10.34 2.43
CA ALA A 100 -3.46 -10.84 2.08
C ALA A 100 -4.21 -9.87 1.16
N ARG A 101 -4.90 -10.40 0.15
CA ARG A 101 -5.87 -9.64 -0.66
C ARG A 101 -7.27 -9.92 -0.12
N ARG A 102 -8.04 -8.87 0.15
CA ARG A 102 -9.40 -8.98 0.68
C ARG A 102 -10.40 -8.37 -0.29
N ALA A 103 -11.33 -9.17 -0.78
CA ALA A 103 -12.49 -8.70 -1.52
C ALA A 103 -13.21 -7.61 -0.72
N ALA A 104 -13.61 -6.53 -1.41
CA ALA A 104 -14.55 -5.58 -0.83
C ALA A 104 -15.79 -6.37 -0.43
N ALA A 105 -16.15 -6.38 0.86
CA ALA A 105 -17.33 -7.09 1.31
C ALA A 105 -18.54 -6.52 0.55
N SER A 106 -19.17 -7.31 -0.32
CA SER A 106 -20.50 -7.06 -0.86
C SER A 106 -21.52 -7.31 0.26
N SER A 107 -21.48 -6.46 1.27
CA SER A 107 -22.47 -6.43 2.34
C SER A 107 -23.18 -5.09 2.22
N SER A 108 -24.44 -5.16 1.83
CA SER A 108 -25.46 -4.15 2.10
C SER A 108 -25.62 -4.03 3.62
N THR A 109 -24.60 -3.50 4.28
CA THR A 109 -24.56 -2.94 5.62
C THR A 109 -23.28 -2.13 5.61
N ALA A 110 -23.42 -0.84 5.36
CA ALA A 110 -22.34 0.11 5.42
C ALA A 110 -21.63 -0.04 6.77
N HIS A 111 -20.49 -0.73 6.79
CA HIS A 111 -19.47 -0.51 7.81
C HIS A 111 -18.74 0.75 7.36
N PRO A 112 -18.92 1.90 8.03
CA PRO A 112 -18.22 3.11 7.65
C PRO A 112 -16.75 2.91 8.03
N GLY A 113 -15.90 2.60 7.06
CA GLY A 113 -14.45 2.73 7.27
C GLY A 113 -13.58 1.68 6.63
N THR A 114 -13.52 1.67 5.31
CA THR A 114 -12.23 1.44 4.62
C THR A 114 -12.13 2.37 3.42
N SER A 115 -12.43 3.65 3.66
CA SER A 115 -11.85 4.71 2.84
C SER A 115 -10.47 4.99 3.41
N THR A 116 -9.41 4.44 2.80
CA THR A 116 -8.07 4.98 3.05
C THR A 116 -7.93 6.26 2.23
N ALA A 117 -8.67 7.29 2.64
CA ALA A 117 -8.25 8.67 2.44
C ALA A 117 -7.39 9.04 3.65
N ARG A 118 -6.07 8.87 3.55
CA ARG A 118 -5.14 9.33 4.58
C ARG A 118 -4.51 10.64 4.13
N SER A 119 -5.08 11.75 4.61
CA SER A 119 -4.43 13.06 4.59
C SER A 119 -3.32 13.07 5.64
N PHE A 120 -2.06 13.17 5.25
CA PHE A 120 -0.97 13.41 6.19
C PHE A 120 -0.86 14.92 6.42
N TRP A 121 -1.46 15.40 7.51
CA TRP A 121 -1.42 16.81 7.93
C TRP A 121 -0.23 17.02 8.87
N GLY A 122 0.76 17.83 8.46
CA GLY A 122 1.65 18.53 9.39
C GLY A 122 1.02 19.87 9.77
N TRP A 123 0.78 20.11 11.07
CA TRP A 123 0.15 21.33 11.62
C TRP A 123 1.03 22.58 11.44
N PRO A 124 0.44 23.80 11.32
CA PRO A 124 -0.18 24.48 12.47
C PRO A 124 -1.72 24.49 12.48
N THR A 125 -2.27 24.80 13.66
CA THR A 125 -3.68 24.96 14.07
C THR A 125 -4.66 25.49 13.01
N SER A 126 -5.35 24.60 12.30
CA SER A 126 -6.80 24.67 12.02
C SER A 126 -7.24 23.50 11.13
N CYS A 127 -8.15 22.67 11.64
CA CYS A 127 -8.70 21.53 10.91
C CYS A 127 -9.71 21.99 9.86
N ALA A 128 -9.38 21.87 8.57
CA ALA A 128 -10.35 21.89 7.48
C ALA A 128 -10.55 20.48 6.92
N ARG A 129 -11.77 19.94 7.08
CA ARG A 129 -12.18 18.67 6.48
C ARG A 129 -12.44 18.88 4.98
N MET A 130 -11.43 18.66 4.14
CA MET A 130 -11.56 18.74 2.69
C MET A 130 -12.43 17.59 2.17
N ARG A 131 -13.59 17.91 1.60
CA ARG A 131 -14.42 16.93 0.86
C ARG A 131 -13.96 16.94 -0.59
N MET A 132 -13.31 15.87 -1.04
CA MET A 132 -13.14 15.64 -2.48
C MET A 132 -14.50 15.23 -3.06
N ARG A 133 -14.97 15.94 -4.10
CA ARG A 133 -16.02 15.41 -4.98
C ARG A 133 -15.36 14.44 -5.95
N PRO A 134 -15.88 13.20 -6.12
CA PRO A 134 -15.50 12.40 -7.28
C PRO A 134 -15.97 13.14 -8.53
N ASN A 135 -15.13 13.20 -9.56
CA ASN A 135 -15.52 13.72 -10.86
C ASN A 135 -16.59 12.80 -11.47
N CYS A 136 -17.85 13.20 -11.33
CA CYS A 136 -18.98 13.11 -12.26
C CYS A 136 -20.10 14.00 -11.68
#